data_AF-A0A254Q3J7-F1
#
_entry.id   AF-A0A254Q3J7-F1
#
_cell.length_a   1.000
_cell.length_b   1.000
_cell.length_c   1.000
_cell.angle_alpha   90.00
_cell.angle_beta   90.00
_cell.angle_gamma   90.00
#
_symmetry.space_group_name_H-M   'P 1'
#
loop_
_entity.id
_entity.type
_entity.pdbx_description
1 polymer ?
#
loop_
_entity_poly.entity_id
_entity_poly.type
_entity_poly.pdbx_seq_one_letter_code
_entity_poly.pdbx_strand_id
1 'polypeptide(L)'
;MRVALWVTILKAVGYKAFMFKSLYLIGVVSLLFSQLAFAGDVNAAFEILRNKAVNFDPDGAVCEELERVRLEKIYPDNQYLITGDIEYSAGGLTIGELDTVIIDRATNKVVLMGEVKCWKSFDGALLKAKSQLQRFFWNLEKNPSAMVFTSYDGIQYTASQFDLTTPFYTVGPQGAVAKGFTYELDLNLKETHQLRMMLLKCQQNNECPKPQD
;
A
#
# COMPACT_ATOMS: atom_id res chain seq x y z
N MET A 1 26.21 4.33 -61.21
CA MET A 1 27.30 3.35 -60.91
C MET A 1 27.07 2.86 -59.49
N ARG A 2 26.88 1.59 -59.10
CA ARG A 2 26.76 0.21 -59.66
C ARG A 2 25.76 -0.51 -58.69
N VAL A 3 24.71 -1.24 -59.13
CA VAL A 3 24.64 -2.69 -59.49
C VAL A 3 25.14 -3.59 -58.33
N ALA A 4 24.50 -4.63 -57.76
CA ALA A 4 23.48 -5.63 -58.12
C ALA A 4 22.87 -6.20 -56.80
N LEU A 5 21.60 -6.62 -56.68
CA LEU A 5 20.93 -7.85 -57.18
C LEU A 5 21.65 -9.18 -56.85
N TRP A 6 21.13 -9.96 -55.89
CA TRP A 6 21.22 -11.42 -55.91
C TRP A 6 19.94 -12.05 -55.34
N VAL A 7 19.27 -12.80 -56.22
CA VAL A 7 18.21 -13.79 -55.99
C VAL A 7 18.87 -15.17 -55.97
N THR A 8 18.31 -16.16 -55.25
CA THR A 8 18.09 -17.60 -55.60
C THR A 8 17.74 -18.37 -54.30
N ILE A 9 16.49 -18.77 -54.01
CA ILE A 9 15.70 -19.99 -54.36
C ILE A 9 16.25 -21.32 -53.80
N LEU A 10 15.32 -22.16 -53.30
CA LEU A 10 15.31 -23.62 -53.03
C LEU A 10 15.21 -23.94 -51.52
N LYS A 11 14.37 -24.85 -51.01
CA LYS A 11 13.53 -25.92 -51.59
C LYS A 11 12.51 -26.39 -50.54
N ALA A 12 11.36 -26.83 -51.01
CA ALA A 12 10.30 -27.45 -50.24
C ALA A 12 10.65 -28.87 -49.73
N VAL A 13 10.24 -29.19 -48.50
CA VAL A 13 9.90 -30.53 -47.98
C VAL A 13 8.80 -30.26 -46.93
N GLY A 14 7.55 -30.71 -47.03
CA GLY A 14 7.08 -32.00 -47.48
C GLY A 14 6.88 -32.95 -46.29
N TYR A 15 6.06 -32.58 -45.28
CA TYR A 15 5.64 -33.53 -44.24
C TYR A 15 4.12 -33.55 -44.05
N LYS A 16 3.56 -34.57 -44.70
CA LYS A 16 2.47 -35.47 -44.28
C LYS A 16 1.56 -34.99 -43.13
N ALA A 17 0.30 -34.79 -43.51
CA ALA A 17 -0.85 -34.94 -42.63
C ALA A 17 -0.86 -36.35 -42.00
N PHE A 18 -0.85 -36.43 -40.67
CA PHE A 18 -1.27 -37.62 -39.94
C PHE A 18 -1.81 -37.23 -38.55
N MET A 19 -3.08 -37.55 -38.33
CA MET A 19 -3.75 -37.80 -37.05
C MET A 19 -3.27 -37.06 -35.78
N PHE A 20 -4.02 -36.04 -35.35
CA PHE A 20 -4.17 -35.74 -33.91
C PHE A 20 -5.57 -35.16 -33.64
N LYS A 21 -6.61 -36.01 -33.72
CA LYS A 21 -7.99 -35.66 -33.33
C LYS A 21 -8.35 -36.04 -31.89
N SER A 22 -7.39 -36.44 -31.06
CA SER A 22 -7.65 -36.94 -29.70
C SER A 22 -6.73 -36.37 -28.60
N LEU A 23 -6.31 -35.10 -28.71
CA LEU A 23 -5.51 -34.43 -27.67
C LEU A 23 -6.05 -33.05 -27.26
N TYR A 24 -7.31 -32.72 -27.55
CA TYR A 24 -7.91 -31.44 -27.16
C TYR A 24 -8.70 -31.48 -25.84
N LEU A 25 -8.87 -32.65 -25.21
CA LEU A 25 -9.70 -32.79 -24.00
C LEU A 25 -8.91 -32.72 -22.68
N ILE A 26 -7.57 -32.77 -22.70
CA ILE A 26 -6.74 -32.68 -21.48
C ILE A 26 -6.22 -31.24 -21.24
N GLY A 27 -6.31 -30.35 -22.24
CA GLY A 27 -5.85 -28.95 -22.13
C GLY A 27 -6.80 -28.01 -21.39
N VAL A 28 -8.08 -28.36 -21.25
CA VAL A 28 -9.09 -27.46 -20.66
C VAL A 28 -9.19 -27.58 -19.12
N VAL A 29 -8.77 -28.71 -18.54
CA VAL A 29 -8.82 -28.92 -17.08
C VAL A 29 -7.65 -28.23 -16.34
N SER A 30 -6.54 -27.95 -17.02
CA SER A 30 -5.35 -27.32 -16.39
C SER A 30 -5.44 -25.80 -16.21
N LEU A 31 -6.43 -25.15 -16.83
CA LEU A 31 -6.68 -23.70 -16.68
C LEU A 31 -7.64 -23.35 -15.53
N LEU A 32 -8.26 -24.34 -14.89
CA LEU A 32 -9.22 -24.13 -13.81
C LEU A 32 -8.59 -24.16 -12.41
N PHE A 33 -7.33 -24.58 -12.26
CA PHE A 33 -6.63 -24.62 -10.96
C PHE A 33 -5.66 -23.47 -10.72
N SER A 34 -5.43 -22.59 -11.70
CA SER A 34 -4.57 -21.40 -11.55
C SER A 34 -5.28 -20.21 -10.89
N GLN A 35 -6.53 -20.38 -10.42
CA GLN A 35 -7.26 -19.36 -9.66
C GLN A 35 -7.48 -19.77 -8.20
N LEU A 36 -6.53 -20.51 -7.61
CA LEU A 36 -6.42 -20.48 -6.15
C LEU A 36 -6.02 -19.06 -5.76
N ALA A 37 -7.07 -18.27 -5.51
CA ALA A 37 -7.01 -16.94 -4.97
C ALA A 37 -5.96 -16.91 -3.87
N PHE A 38 -4.99 -16.01 -4.01
CA PHE A 38 -4.10 -15.61 -2.93
C PHE A 38 -4.97 -14.92 -1.87
N ALA A 39 -5.66 -15.72 -1.05
CA ALA A 39 -6.10 -15.27 0.26
C ALA A 39 -4.83 -14.90 1.00
N GLY A 40 -4.71 -13.65 1.44
CA GLY A 40 -3.48 -13.22 2.08
C GLY A 40 -3.26 -14.01 3.38
N ASP A 41 -1.99 -14.29 3.68
CA ASP A 41 -1.62 -15.12 4.81
C ASP A 41 -1.68 -14.31 6.12
N VAL A 42 -2.82 -14.40 6.82
CA VAL A 42 -3.04 -13.75 8.12
C VAL A 42 -1.97 -14.15 9.15
N ASN A 43 -1.48 -15.40 9.12
CA ASN A 43 -0.47 -15.84 10.08
C ASN A 43 0.89 -15.22 9.76
N ALA A 44 1.26 -15.16 8.48
CA ALA A 44 2.48 -14.46 8.08
C ALA A 44 2.43 -12.97 8.46
N ALA A 45 1.29 -12.32 8.25
CA ALA A 45 1.08 -10.94 8.67
C ALA A 45 1.16 -10.77 10.20
N PHE A 46 0.59 -11.71 10.96
CA PHE A 46 0.71 -11.73 12.43
C PHE A 46 2.16 -11.86 12.87
N GLU A 47 2.94 -12.79 12.31
CA GLU A 47 4.34 -12.98 12.68
C GLU A 47 5.21 -11.75 12.36
N ILE A 48 4.85 -10.97 11.34
CA ILE A 48 5.50 -9.69 11.04
C ILE A 48 5.15 -8.64 12.11
N LEU A 49 3.87 -8.50 12.47
CA LEU A 49 3.41 -7.40 13.32
C LEU A 49 3.50 -7.69 14.82
N ARG A 50 3.54 -8.95 15.25
CA ARG A 50 3.50 -9.35 16.68
C ARG A 50 4.64 -8.80 17.54
N ASN A 51 5.75 -8.41 16.94
CA ASN A 51 6.91 -7.87 17.64
C ASN A 51 6.91 -6.33 17.71
N LYS A 52 5.90 -5.66 17.13
CA LYS A 52 5.77 -4.20 17.15
C LYS A 52 5.00 -3.75 18.39
N ALA A 53 5.51 -2.71 19.06
CA ALA A 53 4.87 -2.06 20.21
C ALA A 53 3.85 -0.99 19.77
N VAL A 54 2.90 -1.38 18.92
CA VAL A 54 1.88 -0.48 18.35
C VAL A 54 0.56 -0.64 19.12
N ASN A 55 -0.19 0.46 19.25
CA ASN A 55 -1.56 0.40 19.74
C ASN A 55 -2.50 -0.11 18.64
N PHE A 56 -2.95 -1.35 18.74
CA PHE A 56 -3.87 -1.95 17.77
C PHE A 56 -5.36 -1.77 18.13
N ASP A 57 -5.69 -1.00 19.17
CA ASP A 57 -7.08 -0.71 19.54
C ASP A 57 -7.83 0.11 18.48
N PRO A 58 -7.23 1.07 17.76
CA PRO A 58 -7.91 1.70 16.62
C PRO A 58 -8.16 0.70 15.48
N ASP A 59 -9.35 0.75 14.87
CA ASP A 59 -9.71 -0.17 13.78
C ASP A 59 -8.79 -0.04 12.54
N GLY A 60 -8.19 1.14 12.34
CA GLY A 60 -7.27 1.43 11.23
C GLY A 60 -5.83 0.94 11.42
N ALA A 61 -5.39 0.77 12.68
CA ALA A 61 -3.98 0.61 13.03
C ALA A 61 -3.31 -0.59 12.35
N VAL A 62 -4.01 -1.73 12.23
CA VAL A 62 -3.46 -2.91 11.54
C VAL A 62 -3.19 -2.63 10.07
N CYS A 63 -4.04 -1.84 9.42
CA CYS A 63 -3.92 -1.57 8.00
C CYS A 63 -2.83 -0.56 7.70
N GLU A 64 -2.68 0.45 8.55
CA GLU A 64 -1.55 1.37 8.55
C GLU A 64 -0.23 0.61 8.75
N GLU A 65 -0.17 -0.32 9.71
CA GLU A 65 1.03 -1.14 9.91
C GLU A 65 1.36 -2.06 8.74
N LEU A 66 0.35 -2.71 8.14
CA LEU A 66 0.57 -3.53 6.94
C LEU A 66 1.09 -2.68 5.77
N GLU A 67 0.61 -1.44 5.65
CA GLU A 67 1.11 -0.50 4.66
C GLU A 67 2.56 -0.08 4.96
N ARG A 68 2.90 0.24 6.22
CA ARG A 68 4.29 0.53 6.63
C ARG A 68 5.22 -0.63 6.27
N VAL A 69 4.84 -1.87 6.57
CA VAL A 69 5.59 -3.08 6.18
C VAL A 69 5.75 -3.20 4.66
N ARG A 70 4.72 -2.85 3.87
CA ARG A 70 4.81 -2.86 2.40
C ARG A 70 5.83 -1.83 1.92
N LEU A 71 5.80 -0.63 2.48
CA LEU A 71 6.73 0.45 2.12
C LEU A 71 8.17 0.16 2.51
N GLU A 72 8.41 -0.49 3.65
CA GLU A 72 9.76 -0.90 4.10
C GLU A 72 10.46 -1.81 3.07
N LYS A 73 9.70 -2.54 2.24
CA LYS A 73 10.24 -3.36 1.14
C LYS A 73 10.62 -2.54 -0.10
N ILE A 74 10.06 -1.34 -0.25
CA ILE A 74 10.20 -0.48 -1.43
C ILE A 74 11.19 0.65 -1.16
N TYR A 75 11.18 1.20 0.05
CA TYR A 75 11.97 2.35 0.47
C TYR A 75 13.01 1.92 1.51
N PRO A 76 14.30 1.84 1.14
CA PRO A 76 15.35 1.44 2.05
C PRO A 76 15.48 2.39 3.24
N ASP A 77 15.48 1.85 4.46
CA ASP A 77 15.52 2.65 5.71
C ASP A 77 16.76 3.55 5.83
N ASN A 78 17.89 3.19 5.20
CA ASN A 78 19.08 4.03 5.20
C ASN A 78 18.92 5.32 4.36
N GLN A 79 17.94 5.38 3.47
CA GLN A 79 17.66 6.53 2.58
C GLN A 79 16.38 7.25 2.97
N TYR A 80 15.40 6.52 3.49
CA TYR A 80 14.07 7.03 3.78
C TYR A 80 13.67 6.77 5.23
N LEU A 81 12.96 7.73 5.82
CA LEU A 81 12.19 7.52 7.03
C LEU A 81 10.74 7.24 6.61
N ILE A 82 10.22 6.09 7.01
CA ILE A 82 8.80 5.75 6.87
C ILE A 82 8.15 6.01 8.22
N THR A 83 7.17 6.90 8.25
CA THR A 83 6.44 7.27 9.46
C THR A 83 4.95 7.42 9.12
N GLY A 84 4.12 7.68 10.12
CA GLY A 84 2.68 7.82 9.99
C GLY A 84 2.10 8.52 11.20
N ASP A 85 0.79 8.51 11.30
CA ASP A 85 0.05 9.07 12.43
C ASP A 85 0.45 10.54 12.71
N ILE A 86 0.73 11.29 11.62
CA ILE A 86 1.13 12.69 11.71
C ILE A 86 -0.13 13.55 11.76
N GLU A 87 -0.48 14.00 12.95
CA GLU A 87 -1.52 15.00 13.13
C GLU A 87 -1.05 16.33 12.53
N TYR A 88 -1.93 17.01 11.80
CA TYR A 88 -1.72 18.37 11.33
C TYR A 88 -2.81 19.30 11.82
N SER A 89 -2.38 20.45 12.34
CA SER A 89 -3.25 21.48 12.92
C SER A 89 -2.95 22.85 12.32
N ALA A 90 -3.91 23.77 12.39
CA ALA A 90 -3.68 25.18 12.10
C ALA A 90 -4.47 26.05 13.08
N GLY A 91 -3.83 27.10 13.60
CA GLY A 91 -4.46 27.97 14.59
C GLY A 91 -4.86 27.25 15.88
N GLY A 92 -4.13 26.19 16.26
CA GLY A 92 -4.40 25.38 17.45
C GLY A 92 -5.57 24.39 17.33
N LEU A 93 -6.17 24.27 16.14
CA LEU A 93 -7.21 23.30 15.85
C LEU A 93 -6.66 22.16 15.00
N THR A 94 -6.84 20.92 15.45
CA THR A 94 -6.56 19.72 14.66
C THR A 94 -7.44 19.70 13.41
N ILE A 95 -6.80 19.57 12.24
CA ILE A 95 -7.49 19.52 10.94
C ILE A 95 -7.61 18.09 10.45
N GLY A 96 -6.60 17.27 10.71
CA GLY A 96 -6.57 15.87 10.29
C GLY A 96 -5.26 15.20 10.65
N GLU A 97 -5.07 14.03 10.08
CA GLU A 97 -3.94 13.15 10.28
C GLU A 97 -3.52 12.58 8.93
N LEU A 98 -2.22 12.33 8.75
CA LEU A 98 -1.66 11.61 7.61
C LEU A 98 -1.27 10.20 8.06
N ASP A 99 -1.93 9.20 7.48
CA ASP A 99 -1.76 7.79 7.84
C ASP A 99 -0.35 7.28 7.51
N THR A 100 0.27 7.77 6.42
CA THR A 100 1.64 7.37 6.04
C THR A 100 2.40 8.47 5.33
N VAL A 101 3.67 8.65 5.69
CA VAL A 101 4.57 9.67 5.13
C VAL A 101 5.96 9.06 4.93
N ILE A 102 6.55 9.32 3.76
CA ILE A 102 7.92 8.91 3.44
C ILE A 102 8.78 10.18 3.32
N ILE A 103 9.83 10.25 4.12
CA ILE A 103 10.75 11.38 4.17
C ILE A 103 12.11 10.93 3.64
N ASP A 104 12.61 11.62 2.62
CA ASP A 104 13.98 11.45 2.15
C ASP A 104 14.94 12.02 3.20
N ARG A 105 15.83 11.18 3.73
CA ARG A 105 16.74 11.56 4.83
C ARG A 105 17.81 12.56 4.39
N ALA A 106 18.17 12.62 3.11
CA ALA A 106 19.21 13.51 2.60
C ALA A 106 18.72 14.95 2.46
N THR A 107 17.48 15.12 2.02
CA THR A 107 16.85 16.43 1.78
C THR A 107 15.93 16.86 2.91
N ASN A 108 15.57 15.92 3.81
CA ASN A 108 14.55 16.06 4.84
C ASN A 108 13.19 16.50 4.27
N LYS A 109 12.89 16.11 3.02
CA LYS A 109 11.62 16.41 2.34
C LYS A 109 10.72 15.18 2.31
N VAL A 110 9.43 15.43 2.43
CA VAL A 110 8.41 14.40 2.17
C VAL A 110 8.39 14.12 0.68
N VAL A 111 8.56 12.85 0.32
CA VAL A 111 8.59 12.38 -1.07
C VAL A 111 7.34 11.59 -1.45
N LEU A 112 6.55 11.15 -0.46
CA LEU A 112 5.29 10.44 -0.69
C LEU A 112 4.38 10.57 0.55
N MET A 113 3.07 10.70 0.33
CA MET A 113 2.05 10.67 1.38
C MET A 113 0.95 9.66 1.04
N GLY A 114 0.49 8.91 2.02
CA GLY A 114 -0.52 7.87 1.87
C GLY A 114 -1.69 8.06 2.81
N GLU A 115 -2.89 7.74 2.32
CA GLU A 115 -4.08 7.54 3.14
C GLU A 115 -4.48 6.06 3.07
N VAL A 116 -4.62 5.43 4.22
CA VAL A 116 -4.99 4.03 4.38
C VAL A 116 -6.40 3.96 4.94
N LYS A 117 -7.28 3.14 4.32
CA LYS A 117 -8.67 3.02 4.78
C LYS A 117 -9.08 1.55 4.88
N CYS A 118 -9.24 1.07 6.11
CA CYS A 118 -9.84 -0.23 6.39
C CYS A 118 -11.34 -0.13 6.68
N TRP A 119 -12.11 -0.12 5.60
CA TRP A 119 -13.51 0.29 5.61
C TRP A 119 -14.39 -0.71 4.87
N LYS A 120 -15.62 -0.91 5.36
CA LYS A 120 -16.60 -1.84 4.74
C LYS A 120 -17.03 -1.41 3.34
N SER A 121 -17.08 -0.11 3.07
CA SER A 121 -17.48 0.44 1.77
C SER A 121 -16.28 1.10 1.11
N PHE A 122 -15.80 0.54 0.00
CA PHE A 122 -14.68 1.10 -0.75
C PHE A 122 -14.98 2.49 -1.31
N ASP A 123 -16.20 2.74 -1.80
CA ASP A 123 -16.54 4.05 -2.39
C ASP A 123 -16.51 5.16 -1.32
N GLY A 124 -17.07 4.87 -0.14
CA GLY A 124 -17.02 5.80 0.99
C GLY A 124 -15.61 6.02 1.52
N ALA A 125 -14.81 4.95 1.56
CA ALA A 125 -13.42 4.99 1.98
C ALA A 125 -12.55 5.84 1.04
N LEU A 126 -12.68 5.62 -0.27
CA LEU A 126 -11.93 6.37 -1.28
C LEU A 126 -12.30 7.87 -1.26
N LEU A 127 -13.60 8.17 -1.13
CA LEU A 127 -14.06 9.56 -0.99
C LEU A 127 -13.46 10.23 0.24
N LYS A 128 -13.40 9.53 1.38
CA LYS A 128 -12.78 10.05 2.61
C LYS A 128 -11.30 10.29 2.46
N ALA A 129 -10.54 9.32 1.92
CA ALA A 129 -9.11 9.46 1.68
C ALA A 129 -8.82 10.68 0.79
N LYS A 130 -9.54 10.83 -0.33
CA LYS A 130 -9.40 12.00 -1.21
C LYS A 130 -9.76 13.31 -0.51
N SER A 131 -10.81 13.32 0.31
CA SER A 131 -11.23 14.51 1.06
C SER A 131 -10.21 14.91 2.13
N GLN A 132 -9.55 13.95 2.80
CA GLN A 132 -8.47 14.22 3.75
C GLN A 132 -7.28 14.87 3.04
N LEU A 133 -6.82 14.29 1.93
CA LEU A 133 -5.72 14.85 1.14
C LEU A 133 -6.05 16.23 0.57
N GLN A 134 -7.26 16.44 0.05
CA GLN A 134 -7.68 17.76 -0.41
C GLN A 134 -7.67 18.78 0.72
N ARG A 135 -8.13 18.40 1.92
CA ARG A 135 -8.11 19.27 3.10
C ARG A 135 -6.69 19.58 3.56
N PHE A 136 -5.79 18.60 3.51
CA PHE A 136 -4.36 18.78 3.79
C PHE A 136 -3.75 19.82 2.84
N PHE A 137 -3.84 19.60 1.52
CA PHE A 137 -3.23 20.49 0.53
C PHE A 137 -3.84 21.90 0.55
N TRP A 138 -5.16 22.01 0.74
CA TRP A 138 -5.80 23.32 0.87
C TRP A 138 -5.24 24.11 2.06
N ASN A 139 -5.02 23.46 3.21
CA ASN A 139 -4.44 24.14 4.37
C ASN A 139 -2.96 24.46 4.18
N LEU A 140 -2.21 23.55 3.55
CA LEU A 140 -0.80 23.76 3.24
C LEU A 140 -0.62 24.96 2.29
N GLU A 141 -1.52 25.12 1.32
CA GLU A 141 -1.51 26.25 0.38
C GLU A 141 -1.92 27.57 1.06
N LYS A 142 -3.02 27.55 1.84
CA LYS A 142 -3.60 28.79 2.39
C LYS A 142 -2.91 29.30 3.63
N ASN A 143 -2.42 28.41 4.49
CA ASN A 143 -1.92 28.76 5.82
C ASN A 143 -0.57 28.07 6.16
N PRO A 144 0.43 28.03 5.26
CA PRO A 144 1.64 27.24 5.47
C PRO A 144 2.40 27.59 6.76
N SER A 145 2.45 28.87 7.13
CA SER A 145 3.14 29.33 8.35
C SER A 145 2.39 29.04 9.64
N ALA A 146 1.10 28.71 9.57
CA ALA A 146 0.27 28.38 10.73
C ALA A 146 0.12 26.86 10.93
N MET A 147 0.59 26.06 9.97
CA MET A 147 0.52 24.60 10.05
C MET A 147 1.58 24.03 10.99
N VAL A 148 1.13 23.18 11.90
CA VAL A 148 1.98 22.40 12.82
C VAL A 148 1.71 20.93 12.58
N PHE A 149 2.77 20.12 12.62
CA PHE A 149 2.72 18.68 12.34
C PHE A 149 3.37 17.93 13.50
N THR A 150 2.66 16.96 14.06
CA THR A 150 3.14 16.19 15.21
C THR A 150 2.74 14.73 15.04
N SER A 151 3.71 13.81 15.06
CA SER A 151 3.40 12.38 15.18
C SER A 151 3.06 12.02 16.62
N TYR A 152 2.42 10.87 16.82
CA TYR A 152 1.96 10.43 18.14
C TYR A 152 3.11 10.19 19.14
N ASP A 153 4.32 9.90 18.66
CA ASP A 153 5.55 9.81 19.47
C ASP A 153 6.16 11.20 19.82
N GLY A 154 5.49 12.28 19.45
CA GLY A 154 5.86 13.66 19.78
C GLY A 154 6.87 14.29 18.81
N ILE A 155 7.28 13.60 17.74
CA ILE A 155 8.17 14.19 16.74
C ILE A 155 7.44 15.32 16.01
N GLN A 156 8.09 16.48 15.95
CA GLN A 156 7.59 17.67 15.28
C GLN A 156 8.13 17.72 13.85
N TYR A 157 7.24 18.00 12.90
CA TYR A 157 7.60 18.27 11.51
C TYR A 157 7.24 19.71 11.14
N THR A 158 7.88 20.24 10.10
CA THR A 158 7.64 21.62 9.64
C THR A 158 6.93 21.61 8.30
N ALA A 159 6.09 22.62 8.06
CA ALA A 159 5.43 22.82 6.76
C ALA A 159 6.42 22.83 5.58
N SER A 160 7.65 23.30 5.81
CA SER A 160 8.68 23.33 4.78
C SER A 160 9.10 21.95 4.27
N GLN A 161 8.83 20.86 5.01
CA GLN A 161 9.13 19.49 4.57
C GLN A 161 8.12 18.99 3.53
N PHE A 162 6.94 19.60 3.45
CA PHE A 162 5.86 19.21 2.57
C PHE A 162 5.81 20.13 1.35
N ASP A 163 5.66 19.55 0.16
CA ASP A 163 5.46 20.29 -1.09
C ASP A 163 4.03 20.07 -1.62
N LEU A 164 3.42 21.10 -2.22
CA LEU A 164 2.11 20.99 -2.88
C LEU A 164 2.12 20.02 -4.07
N THR A 165 3.28 19.70 -4.63
CA THR A 165 3.47 18.71 -5.69
C THR A 165 3.87 17.32 -5.18
N THR A 166 3.94 17.13 -3.85
CA THR A 166 4.28 15.82 -3.26
C THR A 166 3.27 14.78 -3.76
N PRO A 167 3.73 13.67 -4.37
CA PRO A 167 2.82 12.64 -4.84
C PRO A 167 2.08 12.02 -3.65
N PHE A 168 0.83 11.67 -3.87
CA PHE A 168 0.01 10.99 -2.88
C PHE A 168 -0.59 9.71 -3.44
N TYR A 169 -0.99 8.81 -2.55
CA TYR A 169 -1.66 7.58 -2.91
C TYR A 169 -2.71 7.19 -1.88
N THR A 170 -3.54 6.22 -2.25
CA THR A 170 -4.57 5.66 -1.37
C THR A 170 -4.43 4.15 -1.31
N VAL A 171 -4.65 3.58 -0.13
CA VAL A 171 -4.59 2.13 0.12
C VAL A 171 -5.86 1.66 0.78
N GLY A 172 -6.36 0.51 0.35
CA GLY A 172 -7.43 -0.20 1.04
C GLY A 172 -7.14 -1.71 1.13
N PRO A 173 -8.01 -2.49 1.79
CA PRO A 173 -7.95 -3.94 1.76
C PRO A 173 -8.00 -4.51 0.34
N GLN A 174 -7.64 -5.78 0.18
CA GLN A 174 -7.75 -6.53 -1.07
C GLN A 174 -9.10 -6.27 -1.78
N GLY A 175 -9.05 -5.96 -3.07
CA GLY A 175 -10.19 -5.55 -3.90
C GLY A 175 -10.39 -4.03 -4.00
N ALA A 176 -9.63 -3.23 -3.24
CA ALA A 176 -9.71 -1.77 -3.27
C ALA A 176 -9.23 -1.17 -4.60
N VAL A 177 -8.24 -1.76 -5.27
CA VAL A 177 -7.74 -1.24 -6.55
C VAL A 177 -8.83 -1.28 -7.62
N ALA A 178 -9.66 -2.33 -7.64
CA ALA A 178 -10.82 -2.44 -8.53
C ALA A 178 -11.87 -1.32 -8.29
N LYS A 179 -11.75 -0.57 -7.20
CA LYS A 179 -12.60 0.56 -6.82
C LYS A 179 -11.90 1.92 -6.96
N GLY A 180 -10.69 1.95 -7.51
CA GLY A 180 -9.96 3.17 -7.82
C GLY A 180 -9.00 3.65 -6.73
N PHE A 181 -8.69 2.80 -5.74
CA PHE A 181 -7.53 3.02 -4.88
C PHE A 181 -6.23 2.86 -5.68
N THR A 182 -5.13 3.46 -5.20
CA THR A 182 -3.83 3.36 -5.85
C THR A 182 -3.21 1.98 -5.64
N TYR A 183 -3.25 1.49 -4.40
CA TYR A 183 -2.77 0.18 -4.01
C TYR A 183 -3.79 -0.54 -3.14
N GLU A 184 -3.58 -1.83 -2.92
CA GLU A 184 -4.31 -2.62 -1.96
C GLU A 184 -3.37 -3.45 -1.10
N LEU A 185 -3.84 -3.78 0.10
CA LEU A 185 -3.20 -4.73 1.00
C LEU A 185 -3.45 -6.16 0.51
N ASP A 186 -2.55 -7.08 0.88
CA ASP A 186 -2.70 -8.50 0.55
C ASP A 186 -3.92 -9.14 1.26
N LEU A 187 -4.34 -8.57 2.39
CA LEU A 187 -5.49 -9.04 3.19
C LEU A 187 -6.77 -8.29 2.81
N ASN A 188 -7.89 -9.02 2.77
CA ASN A 188 -9.22 -8.40 2.71
C ASN A 188 -9.66 -7.88 4.09
N LEU A 189 -10.78 -7.15 4.15
CA LEU A 189 -11.24 -6.52 5.40
C LEU A 189 -11.54 -7.51 6.53
N LYS A 190 -12.04 -8.71 6.19
CA LYS A 190 -12.32 -9.74 7.21
C LYS A 190 -11.02 -10.26 7.82
N GLU A 191 -10.01 -10.46 6.98
CA GLU A 191 -8.68 -10.92 7.38
C GLU A 191 -7.93 -9.86 8.19
N THR A 192 -8.02 -8.58 7.84
CA THR A 192 -7.41 -7.51 8.65
C THR A 192 -8.05 -7.42 10.04
N HIS A 193 -9.37 -7.59 10.15
CA HIS A 193 -10.04 -7.69 11.46
C HIS A 193 -9.61 -8.93 12.25
N GLN A 194 -9.46 -10.08 11.59
CA GLN A 194 -8.95 -11.29 12.25
C GLN A 194 -7.54 -11.07 12.78
N LEU A 195 -6.66 -10.46 11.97
CA LEU A 195 -5.30 -10.11 12.37
C LEU A 195 -5.30 -9.18 13.59
N ARG A 196 -6.15 -8.14 13.59
CA ARG A 196 -6.31 -7.24 14.74
C ARG A 196 -6.68 -7.99 16.01
N MET A 197 -7.66 -8.89 15.94
CA MET A 197 -8.07 -9.69 17.10
C MET A 197 -6.95 -10.59 17.62
N MET A 198 -6.11 -11.15 16.73
CA MET A 198 -4.95 -11.95 17.11
C MET A 198 -3.90 -11.11 17.83
N LEU A 199 -3.58 -9.92 17.32
CA LEU A 199 -2.61 -8.99 17.91
C LEU A 199 -3.08 -8.48 19.28
N LEU A 200 -4.34 -8.05 19.40
CA LEU A 200 -4.91 -7.60 20.66
C LEU A 200 -4.91 -8.70 21.72
N LYS A 201 -5.27 -9.93 21.35
CA LYS A 201 -5.21 -11.08 22.28
C LYS A 201 -3.78 -11.37 22.72
N CYS A 202 -2.82 -11.32 21.79
CA CYS A 202 -1.41 -11.50 22.10
C CYS A 202 -0.89 -10.44 23.08
N GLN A 203 -1.26 -9.17 22.89
CA GLN A 203 -0.94 -8.08 23.82
C GLN A 203 -1.63 -8.28 25.18
N GLN A 204 -2.91 -8.65 25.21
CA GLN A 204 -3.64 -8.93 26.46
C GLN A 204 -2.99 -10.07 27.27
N ASN A 205 -2.48 -11.10 26.59
CA ASN A 205 -1.78 -12.23 27.21
C ASN A 205 -0.31 -11.92 27.61
N ASN A 206 0.21 -10.73 27.28
CA ASN A 206 1.63 -10.37 27.42
C ASN A 206 2.58 -11.25 26.57
N GLU A 207 2.09 -11.79 25.45
CA GLU A 207 2.87 -12.54 24.46
C GLU A 207 3.45 -11.62 23.36
N CYS A 208 2.93 -10.40 23.25
CA CYS A 208 3.37 -9.34 22.34
C CYS A 208 3.68 -8.04 23.13
N PRO A 209 4.62 -7.20 22.65
CA PRO A 209 4.86 -5.89 23.24
C PRO A 209 3.59 -5.02 23.21
N LYS A 210 3.38 -4.28 24.30
CA LYS A 210 2.34 -3.24 24.39
C LYS A 210 2.93 -1.89 24.00
N PRO A 211 2.14 -0.94 23.47
CA PRO A 211 2.59 0.44 23.31
C PRO A 211 3.07 1.01 24.66
N GLN A 212 4.05 1.91 24.64
CA GLN A 212 4.45 2.65 25.84
C GLN A 212 3.41 3.74 26.11
N ASP A 213 2.99 3.87 27.37
CA ASP A 213 2.05 4.90 27.85
C ASP A 213 2.69 6.31 27.83
#